data_AF-A0A0F9A101-F1
#
_entry.id   AF-A0A0F9A101-F1
#
_cell.length_a   1.000
_cell.length_b   1.000
_cell.length_c   1.000
_cell.angle_alpha   90.00
_cell.angle_beta   90.00
_cell.angle_gamma   90.00
#
_symmetry.space_group_name_H-M   'P 1'
#
loop_
_entity.id
_entity.type
_entity.pdbx_description
1 polymer ?
#
loop_
_entity_poly.entity_id
_entity_poly.type
_entity_poly.pdbx_seq_one_letter_code
_entity_poly.pdbx_strand_id
1 'polypeptide(L)'
;MKTPTNRPPIHPGEILLEEFMKPYGMTQTEIAQRIGVSRKHISEVVNSRKGISTDMALRLSKLFGTSPELWLNGQIAWDVWHAMRGENAIKLETIEPVAISG
;
A
#
# COMPACT_ATOMS: atom_id res chain seq x y z
N MET A 1 7.11 -16.07 2.10
CA MET A 1 5.74 -16.58 1.89
C MET A 1 5.43 -16.45 0.40
N LYS A 2 5.18 -17.54 -0.33
CA LYS A 2 4.80 -17.48 -1.75
C LYS A 2 3.30 -17.23 -1.84
N THR A 3 2.91 -15.98 -2.08
CA THR A 3 1.51 -15.59 -2.28
C THR A 3 0.98 -16.25 -3.56
N PRO A 4 -0.27 -16.77 -3.60
CA PRO A 4 -0.83 -17.35 -4.82
C PRO A 4 -0.83 -16.28 -5.92
N THR A 5 -0.10 -16.54 -7.00
CA THR A 5 0.24 -15.57 -8.05
C THR A 5 -0.96 -15.05 -8.85
N ASN A 6 -2.17 -15.56 -8.62
CA ASN A 6 -3.34 -15.28 -9.45
C ASN A 6 -4.36 -14.28 -8.88
N ARG A 7 -4.27 -13.93 -7.58
CA ARG A 7 -5.16 -12.92 -6.96
C ARG A 7 -4.39 -11.62 -6.71
N PRO A 8 -4.98 -10.43 -6.98
CA PRO A 8 -4.34 -9.18 -6.59
C PRO A 8 -4.13 -9.14 -5.07
N PRO A 9 -3.00 -8.59 -4.61
CA PRO A 9 -2.82 -8.25 -3.20
C PRO A 9 -3.88 -7.22 -2.79
N ILE A 10 -4.16 -7.13 -1.49
CA ILE A 10 -5.09 -6.15 -0.94
C ILE A 10 -4.41 -4.79 -0.92
N HIS A 11 -5.08 -3.74 -1.40
CA HIS A 11 -4.54 -2.38 -1.32
C HIS A 11 -4.42 -1.97 0.16
N PRO A 12 -3.32 -1.34 0.60
CA PRO A 12 -3.16 -1.00 2.01
C PRO A 12 -4.19 0.00 2.53
N GLY A 13 -4.86 0.74 1.64
CA GLY A 13 -6.02 1.56 2.00
C GLY A 13 -7.29 0.75 2.35
N GLU A 14 -7.47 -0.44 1.78
CA GLU A 14 -8.53 -1.37 2.20
C GLU A 14 -8.20 -1.96 3.57
N ILE A 15 -6.92 -2.29 3.83
CA ILE A 15 -6.46 -2.69 5.17
C ILE A 15 -6.73 -1.58 6.20
N LEU A 16 -6.42 -0.32 5.86
CA LEU A 16 -6.72 0.83 6.72
C LEU A 16 -8.23 0.90 7.04
N LEU A 17 -9.11 0.64 6.08
CA LEU A 17 -10.55 0.68 6.29
C LEU A 17 -11.05 -0.47 7.16
N GLU A 18 -10.73 -1.70 6.76
CA GLU A 18 -11.33 -2.91 7.32
C GLU A 18 -10.72 -3.30 8.66
N GLU A 19 -9.40 -3.14 8.83
CA GLU A 19 -8.66 -3.63 9.99
C GLU A 19 -8.42 -2.53 11.05
N PHE A 20 -8.58 -1.26 10.70
CA PHE A 20 -8.32 -0.14 11.60
C PHE A 20 -9.50 0.81 11.73
N MET A 21 -10.02 1.38 10.65
CA MET A 21 -11.11 2.36 10.76
C MET A 21 -12.38 1.74 11.35
N LYS A 22 -12.87 0.62 10.79
CA LYS A 22 -14.10 -0.01 11.28
C LYS A 22 -13.95 -0.56 12.71
N PRO A 23 -12.88 -1.30 13.08
CA PRO A 23 -12.77 -1.86 14.42
C PRO A 23 -12.61 -0.79 15.51
N TYR A 24 -11.96 0.34 15.19
CA TYR A 24 -11.82 1.47 16.12
C TYR A 24 -12.99 2.46 16.04
N GLY A 25 -13.98 2.25 15.16
CA GLY A 25 -15.12 3.15 14.98
C GLY A 25 -14.73 4.55 14.45
N MET A 26 -13.58 4.68 13.80
CA MET A 26 -13.01 5.97 13.39
C MET A 26 -13.48 6.38 12.00
N THR A 27 -13.82 7.65 11.85
CA THR A 27 -14.17 8.22 10.54
C THR A 27 -12.91 8.64 9.77
N GLN A 28 -13.02 8.76 8.44
CA GLN A 28 -11.93 9.32 7.62
C GLN A 28 -11.54 10.74 8.06
N THR A 29 -12.52 11.53 8.52
CA THR A 29 -12.30 12.89 9.02
C THR A 29 -11.48 12.87 10.31
N GLU A 30 -11.80 11.97 11.24
CA GLU A 30 -11.09 11.85 12.50
C GLU A 30 -9.62 11.44 12.29
N ILE A 31 -9.38 10.42 11.45
CA ILE A 31 -8.01 10.00 11.11
C ILE A 31 -7.24 11.14 10.47
N ALA A 32 -7.84 11.82 9.48
CA ALA A 32 -7.21 12.93 8.79
C ALA A 32 -6.75 14.04 9.75
N GLN A 33 -7.61 14.40 10.71
CA GLN A 33 -7.29 15.37 11.76
C GLN A 33 -6.16 14.88 12.67
N ARG A 34 -6.22 13.63 13.16
CA ARG A 34 -5.23 13.07 14.09
C ARG A 34 -3.84 12.97 13.49
N ILE A 35 -3.74 12.69 12.19
CA ILE A 35 -2.44 12.54 11.52
C ILE A 35 -2.02 13.76 10.69
N GLY A 36 -2.81 14.85 10.72
CA GLY A 36 -2.46 16.11 10.08
C GLY A 36 -2.46 16.08 8.56
N VAL A 37 -3.44 15.42 7.93
CA VAL A 37 -3.63 15.39 6.47
C VAL A 37 -5.06 15.79 6.09
N SER A 38 -5.33 15.99 4.80
CA SER A 38 -6.70 16.28 4.36
C SER A 38 -7.58 15.02 4.37
N ARG A 39 -8.88 15.18 4.68
CA ARG A 39 -9.87 14.10 4.54
C ARG A 39 -9.85 13.51 3.13
N LYS A 40 -9.66 14.35 2.11
CA LYS A 40 -9.55 13.92 0.70
C LYS A 40 -8.41 12.92 0.52
N HIS A 41 -7.26 13.15 1.14
CA HIS A 41 -6.14 12.22 1.09
C HIS A 41 -6.52 10.84 1.65
N ILE A 42 -7.13 10.79 2.84
CA ILE A 42 -7.59 9.52 3.44
C ILE A 42 -8.62 8.84 2.54
N SER A 43 -9.56 9.60 1.99
CA SER A 43 -10.55 9.05 1.06
C SER A 43 -9.91 8.46 -0.19
N GLU A 44 -8.91 9.13 -0.78
CA GLU A 44 -8.18 8.62 -1.95
C GLU A 44 -7.42 7.33 -1.62
N VAL A 45 -6.82 7.24 -0.44
CA VAL A 45 -6.13 6.02 0.03
C VAL A 45 -7.12 4.87 0.23
N VAL A 46 -8.20 5.10 0.99
CA VAL A 46 -9.22 4.08 1.30
C VAL A 46 -9.92 3.56 0.04
N ASN A 47 -10.11 4.42 -0.97
CA ASN A 47 -10.70 4.03 -2.25
C ASN A 47 -9.67 3.54 -3.28
N SER A 48 -8.45 3.20 -2.85
CA SER A 48 -7.37 2.68 -3.70
C SER A 48 -7.01 3.58 -4.90
N ARG A 49 -7.26 4.89 -4.78
CA ARG A 49 -6.90 5.90 -5.79
C ARG A 49 -5.51 6.49 -5.55
N LYS A 50 -5.00 6.39 -4.32
CA LYS A 50 -3.63 6.75 -3.95
C LYS A 50 -3.01 5.65 -3.11
N GLY A 51 -1.73 5.38 -3.36
CA GLY A 51 -0.93 4.56 -2.49
C GLY A 51 -0.53 5.26 -1.19
N ILE A 52 0.05 4.49 -0.29
CA ILE A 52 0.65 4.96 0.96
C ILE A 52 2.10 5.33 0.73
N SER A 53 2.45 6.62 0.92
CA SER A 53 3.83 7.09 0.94
C SER A 53 4.53 6.77 2.27
N THR A 54 5.85 6.92 2.33
CA THR A 54 6.62 6.75 3.58
C THR A 54 6.16 7.70 4.69
N ASP A 55 5.88 8.97 4.38
CA ASP A 55 5.33 9.93 5.36
C ASP A 55 3.96 9.45 5.89
N MET A 56 3.09 8.95 5.02
CA MET A 56 1.81 8.39 5.43
C MET A 56 1.96 7.12 6.28
N ALA A 57 2.89 6.23 5.93
CA ALA A 57 3.18 5.04 6.73
C ALA A 57 3.63 5.42 8.15
N LEU A 58 4.58 6.35 8.29
CA LEU A 58 5.04 6.85 9.58
C LEU A 58 3.91 7.44 10.43
N ARG A 59 3.02 8.22 9.80
CA ARG A 59 1.84 8.82 10.44
C ARG A 59 0.86 7.77 10.95
N LEU A 60 0.50 6.80 10.10
CA LEU A 60 -0.44 5.73 10.47
C LEU A 60 0.15 4.82 11.54
N SER A 61 1.43 4.49 11.44
CA SER A 61 2.17 3.73 12.46
C SER A 61 2.17 4.43 13.80
N LYS A 62 2.39 5.75 13.83
CA LYS A 62 2.31 6.52 15.07
C LYS A 62 0.89 6.55 15.65
N LEU A 63 -0.14 6.64 14.80
CA LEU A 63 -1.53 6.65 15.23
C LEU A 63 -1.99 5.30 15.81
N PHE A 64 -1.68 4.19 15.11
CA PHE A 64 -2.22 2.87 15.43
C PHE A 64 -1.26 1.98 16.22
N GLY A 65 -0.06 2.46 16.57
CA GLY A 65 0.93 1.67 17.29
C GLY A 65 1.48 0.50 16.46
N THR A 66 1.58 0.67 15.14
CA THR A 66 2.11 -0.34 14.21
C THR A 66 3.48 0.07 13.68
N SER A 67 4.11 -0.78 12.85
CA SER A 67 5.37 -0.46 12.18
C SER A 67 5.13 0.17 10.80
N PRO A 68 6.00 1.08 10.30
CA PRO A 68 5.85 1.66 8.96
C PRO A 68 5.89 0.60 7.85
N GLU A 69 6.67 -0.46 8.06
CA GLU A 69 6.82 -1.58 7.13
C GLU A 69 5.51 -2.33 6.91
N LEU A 70 4.60 -2.37 7.90
CA LEU A 70 3.27 -2.96 7.72
C LEU A 70 2.55 -2.31 6.52
N TRP A 71 2.58 -0.99 6.44
CA TRP A 71 1.92 -0.23 5.39
C TRP A 71 2.70 -0.30 4.07
N LEU A 72 4.02 -0.13 4.14
CA LEU A 72 4.88 -0.11 2.96
C LEU A 72 4.96 -1.46 2.27
N ASN A 73 4.99 -2.56 3.01
CA ASN A 73 5.01 -3.90 2.41
C ASN A 73 3.70 -4.19 1.65
N GLY A 74 2.55 -3.72 2.18
CA GLY A 74 1.27 -3.78 1.47
C GLY A 74 1.30 -2.95 0.17
N GLN A 75 1.85 -1.74 0.25
CA GLN A 75 2.01 -0.87 -0.92
C GLN A 75 2.93 -1.49 -1.99
N ILE A 76 4.09 -2.01 -1.58
CA ILE A 76 5.05 -2.65 -2.48
C ILE A 76 4.42 -3.88 -3.16
N ALA A 77 3.72 -4.72 -2.40
CA ALA A 77 3.04 -5.87 -2.97
C ALA A 77 2.01 -5.44 -4.03
N TRP A 78 1.19 -4.42 -3.72
CA TRP A 78 0.22 -3.84 -4.65
C TRP A 78 0.87 -3.31 -5.92
N ASP A 79 1.91 -2.48 -5.77
CA ASP A 79 2.58 -1.84 -6.90
C ASP A 79 3.29 -2.84 -7.79
N VAL A 80 4.00 -3.82 -7.21
CA VAL A 80 4.67 -4.89 -7.98
C VAL A 80 3.65 -5.72 -8.75
N TRP A 81 2.54 -6.13 -8.12
CA TRP A 81 1.53 -6.95 -8.79
C TRP A 81 0.92 -6.25 -10.01
N HIS A 82 0.63 -4.95 -9.89
CA HIS A 82 0.10 -4.14 -10.99
C HIS A 82 1.16 -3.83 -12.04
N ALA A 83 2.40 -3.54 -11.64
CA ALA A 83 3.50 -3.27 -12.58
C ALA A 83 3.80 -4.49 -13.45
N MET A 84 3.78 -5.70 -12.87
CA MET A 84 3.95 -6.96 -13.61
C MET A 84 2.82 -7.27 -14.60
N ARG A 85 1.70 -6.56 -14.53
CA ARG A 85 0.49 -6.79 -15.35
C ARG A 85 0.06 -5.57 -16.18
N GLY A 86 0.78 -4.47 -16.04
CA GLY A 86 0.55 -3.24 -16.80
C GLY A 86 1.29 -3.27 -18.13
N GLU A 87 1.18 -2.16 -18.88
CA GLU A 87 1.77 -2.02 -20.22
C GLU A 87 3.29 -2.25 -20.26
N ASN A 88 3.98 -2.01 -19.15
CA ASN A 88 5.42 -2.22 -19.04
C ASN A 88 5.84 -3.68 -18.85
N ALA A 89 4.90 -4.61 -18.59
CA ALA A 89 5.21 -6.02 -18.39
C ALA A 89 5.98 -6.62 -19.58
N ILE A 90 5.58 -6.28 -20.81
CA ILE A 90 6.24 -6.73 -22.04
C ILE A 90 7.71 -6.29 -22.09
N LYS A 91 8.01 -5.05 -21.64
CA LYS A 91 9.38 -4.53 -21.62
C LYS A 91 10.25 -5.25 -20.57
N LEU A 92 9.66 -5.74 -19.49
CA LEU A 92 10.39 -6.47 -18.45
C LEU A 92 10.80 -7.87 -18.94
N GLU A 93 9.98 -8.52 -19.77
CA GLU A 93 10.26 -9.86 -20.32
C GLU A 93 11.48 -9.87 -21.25
N THR A 94 11.82 -8.73 -21.86
CA THR A 94 12.96 -8.61 -22.78
C THR A 94 14.29 -8.33 -22.07
N ILE A 95 14.31 -8.20 -20.74
CA ILE A 95 15.52 -7.87 -19.98
C ILE A 95 16.26 -9.16 -19.61
N GLU A 96 17.50 -9.31 -20.09
CA GLU A 96 18.35 -10.45 -19.76
C GLU A 96 19.07 -10.25 -18.42
N PRO A 97 19.04 -11.25 -17.50
CA PRO A 97 19.80 -11.18 -16.25
C PRO A 97 21.31 -11.15 -16.51
N VAL A 98 22.03 -10.33 -15.74
CA VAL A 98 23.49 -10.33 -15.77
C VAL A 98 24.01 -11.62 -15.14
N ALA A 99 24.77 -12.41 -15.91
CA ALA A 99 25.51 -13.54 -15.37
C ALA A 99 26.72 -13.04 -14.58
N ILE A 100 26.85 -13.47 -13.32
CA ILE A 100 28.06 -13.20 -12.54
C ILE A 100 29.18 -14.06 -13.17
N SER A 101 30.17 -13.41 -13.76
CA SER A 101 31.42 -14.06 -14.14
C SER A 101 32.21 -14.30 -12.85
N GLY A 102 32.46 -15.58 -12.54
CA GLY A 102 33.23 -16.00 -11.36
C GLY A 102 34.71 -15.65 -11.45
#